data_AF-A0A413EF16-F1
#
_entry.id   AF-A0A413EF16-F1
#
_cell.length_a   1.000
_cell.length_b   1.000
_cell.length_c   1.000
_cell.angle_alpha   90.00
_cell.angle_beta   90.00
_cell.angle_gamma   90.00
#
_symmetry.space_group_name_H-M   'P 1'
#
loop_
_entity.id
_entity.type
_entity.pdbx_description
1 polymer ?
#
loop_
_entity_poly.entity_id
_entity_poly.type
_entity_poly.pdbx_seq_one_letter_code
_entity_poly.pdbx_strand_id
1 'polypeptide(L)'
;MRKILYCILPIFLCSVLSCDRKKQSSEQDMKDSLAAANFMKCAKFLYNTLFDDELKCFKPRIFIKYRQPVNGYDVTVMCLPYNYTYDKERETEIWGNALLYFEKEDNRFYIYNESFSDSVLYYVNEQEVRDNMILELDYLPKSKNEYLSHNSPFFFSDVDFDGEEELIINNWKCGIRHCNTYDVYKITNNDVKQLTEAPFVNPTGKISNYNSDFDSVNKTITIHKRTGSAYYGGYYKYSLVKRVDLNSYDRLSKCNELELIEAKIIDYDRNTSTCSFRRYKRIKDRLQKIGEGKYYNVSEYDTIDIK
;
A
#
# COMPACT_ATOMS: atom_id res chain seq x y z
N MET A 1 13.64 -26.17 11.83
CA MET A 1 12.98 -26.32 10.51
C MET A 1 11.56 -26.86 10.60
N ARG A 2 11.28 -28.10 11.04
CA ARG A 2 9.89 -28.56 11.28
C ARG A 2 9.13 -27.69 12.30
N LYS A 3 9.79 -27.24 13.38
CA LYS A 3 9.14 -26.50 14.47
C LYS A 3 8.56 -25.13 14.08
N ILE A 4 9.16 -24.38 13.14
CA ILE A 4 8.65 -23.05 12.73
C ILE A 4 7.43 -23.20 11.80
N LEU A 5 7.49 -24.16 10.87
CA LEU A 5 6.34 -24.54 10.03
C LEU A 5 5.14 -25.00 10.86
N TYR A 6 5.40 -25.78 11.92
CA TYR A 6 4.40 -26.21 12.91
C TYR A 6 3.89 -25.08 13.81
N CYS A 7 4.54 -23.91 13.85
CA CYS A 7 3.97 -22.74 14.52
C CYS A 7 3.06 -21.94 13.57
N ILE A 8 3.42 -21.85 12.28
CA ILE A 8 2.67 -21.04 11.30
C ILE A 8 1.34 -21.71 10.88
N LEU A 9 1.34 -23.02 10.68
CA LEU A 9 0.14 -23.77 10.23
C LEU A 9 -1.04 -23.80 11.23
N PRO A 10 -0.85 -24.10 12.53
CA PRO A 10 -1.96 -24.11 13.48
C PRO A 10 -2.45 -22.71 13.84
N ILE A 11 -1.60 -21.68 13.83
CA ILE A 11 -2.03 -20.29 14.04
C ILE A 11 -2.94 -19.84 12.89
N PHE A 12 -2.61 -20.23 11.65
CA PHE A 12 -3.42 -19.96 10.46
C PHE A 12 -4.73 -20.78 10.43
N LEU A 13 -4.77 -21.97 11.03
CA LEU A 13 -5.99 -22.78 11.16
C LEU A 13 -6.89 -22.31 12.33
N CYS A 14 -6.31 -21.79 13.42
CA CYS A 14 -7.05 -21.28 14.57
C CYS A 14 -7.77 -19.95 14.29
N SER A 15 -7.23 -19.10 13.41
CA SER A 15 -7.92 -17.87 12.97
C SER A 15 -9.17 -18.17 12.13
N VAL A 16 -9.21 -19.31 11.45
CA VAL A 16 -10.36 -19.75 10.63
C VAL A 16 -11.50 -20.31 11.49
N LEU A 17 -11.18 -21.02 12.57
CA LEU A 17 -12.18 -21.68 13.42
C LEU A 17 -12.85 -20.74 14.44
N SER A 18 -12.31 -19.54 14.67
CA SER A 18 -12.91 -18.56 15.60
C SER A 18 -13.97 -17.66 14.98
N CYS A 19 -14.16 -17.69 13.64
CA CYS A 19 -15.13 -16.83 12.94
C CYS A 19 -16.49 -17.48 12.66
N ASP A 20 -16.69 -18.77 12.97
CA ASP A 20 -17.95 -19.43 12.68
C ASP A 20 -18.93 -19.39 13.87
N ARG A 21 -19.72 -18.31 13.93
CA ARG A 21 -21.17 -18.30 14.25
C ARG A 21 -21.66 -16.88 14.51
N LYS A 22 -22.32 -16.29 13.51
CA LYS A 22 -23.66 -15.68 13.61
C LYS A 22 -24.06 -15.06 12.27
N LYS A 23 -25.16 -15.56 11.70
CA LYS A 23 -25.97 -15.00 10.59
C LYS A 23 -25.66 -13.52 10.29
N GLN A 24 -25.04 -13.25 9.15
CA GLN A 24 -24.57 -11.92 8.75
C GLN A 24 -25.47 -11.28 7.66
N SER A 25 -25.60 -9.95 7.73
CA SER A 25 -26.29 -9.09 6.76
C SER A 25 -25.36 -8.67 5.61
N SER A 26 -25.93 -8.25 4.46
CA SER A 26 -25.20 -7.93 3.22
C SER A 26 -24.05 -6.91 3.32
N GLU A 27 -24.02 -6.07 4.34
CA GLU A 27 -22.93 -5.10 4.60
C GLU A 27 -21.68 -5.76 5.24
N GLN A 28 -21.89 -6.89 5.90
CA GLN A 28 -20.85 -7.70 6.51
C GLN A 28 -20.16 -8.60 5.46
N ASP A 29 -20.90 -9.09 4.47
CA ASP A 29 -20.35 -9.85 3.33
C ASP A 29 -19.27 -9.06 2.56
N MET A 30 -19.42 -7.73 2.47
CA MET A 30 -18.46 -6.86 1.79
C MET A 30 -17.21 -6.55 2.64
N LYS A 31 -17.38 -6.45 3.98
CA LYS A 31 -16.26 -6.32 4.93
C LYS A 31 -15.45 -7.62 4.99
N ASP A 32 -16.12 -8.76 4.96
CA ASP A 32 -15.51 -10.08 4.95
C ASP A 32 -14.75 -10.33 3.63
N SER A 33 -15.20 -9.76 2.51
CA SER A 33 -14.52 -9.86 1.20
C SER A 33 -13.14 -9.18 1.15
N LEU A 34 -12.90 -8.11 1.90
CA LEU A 34 -11.64 -7.35 1.85
C LEU A 34 -10.58 -7.90 2.82
N ALA A 35 -11.00 -8.29 4.02
CA ALA A 35 -10.15 -9.08 4.92
C ALA A 35 -9.79 -10.43 4.28
N ALA A 36 -10.73 -11.04 3.54
CA ALA A 36 -10.47 -12.23 2.72
C ALA A 36 -9.42 -11.98 1.63
N ALA A 37 -9.27 -10.77 1.08
CA ALA A 37 -8.30 -10.53 0.00
C ALA A 37 -6.84 -10.70 0.46
N ASN A 38 -6.45 -10.07 1.58
CA ASN A 38 -5.11 -10.29 2.14
C ASN A 38 -4.95 -11.73 2.62
N PHE A 39 -5.95 -12.30 3.30
CA PHE A 39 -5.93 -13.69 3.74
C PHE A 39 -5.71 -14.67 2.58
N MET A 40 -6.44 -14.51 1.47
CA MET A 40 -6.31 -15.36 0.28
C MET A 40 -4.95 -15.21 -0.38
N LYS A 41 -4.37 -13.99 -0.39
CA LYS A 41 -2.99 -13.77 -0.87
C LYS A 41 -1.96 -14.48 0.03
N CYS A 42 -2.08 -14.35 1.35
CA CYS A 42 -1.23 -15.04 2.31
C CYS A 42 -1.36 -16.57 2.17
N ALA A 43 -2.59 -17.09 2.10
CA ALA A 43 -2.87 -18.52 1.94
C ALA A 43 -2.29 -19.07 0.63
N LYS A 44 -2.49 -18.35 -0.48
CA LYS A 44 -1.91 -18.70 -1.78
C LYS A 44 -0.38 -18.68 -1.74
N PHE A 45 0.22 -17.67 -1.13
CA PHE A 45 1.68 -17.58 -0.98
C PHE A 45 2.23 -18.75 -0.16
N LEU A 46 1.62 -19.06 0.99
CA LEU A 46 1.99 -20.21 1.81
C LEU A 46 1.81 -21.53 1.05
N TYR A 47 0.67 -21.72 0.37
CA TYR A 47 0.42 -22.93 -0.40
C TYR A 47 1.50 -23.16 -1.46
N ASN A 48 1.80 -22.11 -2.25
CA ASN A 48 2.83 -22.14 -3.27
C ASN A 48 4.23 -22.38 -2.68
N THR A 49 4.49 -21.91 -1.46
CA THR A 49 5.79 -22.13 -0.79
C THR A 49 5.92 -23.56 -0.24
N LEU A 50 4.83 -24.15 0.25
CA LEU A 50 4.84 -25.37 1.05
C LEU A 50 4.48 -26.64 0.27
N PHE A 51 3.70 -26.53 -0.81
CA PHE A 51 3.09 -27.67 -1.49
C PHE A 51 3.32 -27.70 -3.01
N ASP A 52 3.76 -26.59 -3.60
CA ASP A 52 4.10 -26.56 -5.02
C ASP A 52 5.53 -27.08 -5.23
N ASP A 53 5.63 -28.37 -5.60
CA ASP A 53 6.92 -29.05 -5.79
C ASP A 53 7.71 -28.51 -6.99
N GLU A 54 7.06 -27.87 -7.97
CA GLU A 54 7.77 -27.13 -9.02
C GLU A 54 8.37 -25.83 -8.46
N LEU A 55 7.67 -25.09 -7.59
CA LEU A 55 8.19 -23.85 -7.02
C LEU A 55 9.28 -24.07 -5.96
N LYS A 56 9.19 -25.16 -5.17
CA LYS A 56 10.19 -25.54 -4.15
C LYS A 56 11.58 -25.73 -4.73
N CYS A 57 11.68 -26.15 -6.00
CA CYS A 57 12.95 -26.48 -6.61
C CYS A 57 13.70 -25.25 -7.18
N PHE A 58 13.07 -24.08 -7.25
CA PHE A 58 13.61 -22.94 -8.01
C PHE A 58 13.67 -21.59 -7.29
N LYS A 59 13.11 -21.42 -6.08
CA LYS A 59 13.15 -20.13 -5.37
C LYS A 59 13.73 -20.24 -3.97
N PRO A 60 14.84 -19.54 -3.66
CA PRO A 60 15.37 -19.52 -2.30
C PRO A 60 14.39 -18.84 -1.35
N ARG A 61 14.16 -19.45 -0.19
CA ARG A 61 13.36 -18.87 0.91
C ARG A 61 14.27 -18.10 1.83
N ILE A 62 14.08 -16.80 1.92
CA ILE A 62 14.87 -15.92 2.78
C ILE A 62 14.02 -15.50 3.95
N PHE A 63 14.54 -15.70 5.15
CA PHE A 63 13.93 -15.26 6.40
C PHE A 63 14.65 -14.02 6.89
N ILE A 64 13.92 -12.95 7.15
CA ILE A 64 14.45 -11.70 7.68
C ILE A 64 13.81 -11.45 9.04
N LYS A 65 14.63 -11.07 10.01
CA LYS A 65 14.19 -10.65 11.33
C LYS A 65 14.75 -9.26 11.61
N TYR A 66 13.87 -8.30 11.90
CA TYR A 66 14.30 -7.00 12.36
C TYR A 66 14.70 -7.07 13.83
N ARG A 67 15.83 -6.46 14.18
CA ARG A 67 16.39 -6.49 15.55
C ARG A 67 15.60 -5.62 16.51
N GLN A 68 15.04 -4.53 16.02
CA GLN A 68 14.24 -3.58 16.77
C GLN A 68 12.76 -3.81 16.52
N PRO A 69 11.90 -3.68 17.55
CA PRO A 69 10.47 -3.59 17.32
C PRO A 69 10.14 -2.28 16.56
N VAL A 70 9.23 -2.38 15.59
CA VAL A 70 8.78 -1.25 14.76
C VAL A 70 7.35 -0.91 15.16
N ASN A 71 7.14 0.30 15.68
CA ASN A 71 5.88 0.70 16.31
C ASN A 71 5.37 -0.29 17.38
N GLY A 72 6.31 -0.89 18.11
CA GLY A 72 6.04 -1.90 19.13
C GLY A 72 5.75 -3.31 18.61
N TYR A 73 5.89 -3.57 17.30
CA TYR A 73 5.78 -4.91 16.72
C TYR A 73 7.16 -5.52 16.48
N ASP A 74 7.35 -6.76 16.89
CA ASP A 74 8.41 -7.62 16.36
C ASP A 74 8.01 -8.06 14.96
N VAL A 75 8.88 -7.82 13.98
CA VAL A 75 8.58 -8.09 12.57
C VAL A 75 9.53 -9.14 12.01
N THR A 76 8.94 -10.18 11.43
CA THR A 76 9.66 -11.21 10.66
C THR A 76 9.08 -11.30 9.26
N VAL A 77 9.93 -11.60 8.29
CA VAL A 77 9.56 -11.63 6.88
C VAL A 77 10.05 -12.93 6.24
N MET A 78 9.17 -13.59 5.49
CA MET A 78 9.56 -14.66 4.58
C MET A 78 9.49 -14.11 3.15
N CYS A 79 10.64 -13.91 2.52
CA CYS A 79 10.78 -13.39 1.17
C CYS A 79 11.13 -14.52 0.19
N LEU A 80 10.45 -14.53 -0.96
CA LEU A 80 10.74 -15.36 -2.12
C LEU A 80 11.23 -14.43 -3.25
N PRO A 81 12.55 -14.32 -3.47
CA PRO A 81 13.11 -13.48 -4.50
C PRO A 81 12.58 -13.82 -5.89
N TYR A 82 12.57 -12.82 -6.75
CA TYR A 82 12.33 -13.03 -8.18
C TYR A 82 13.54 -13.69 -8.85
N ASN A 83 13.28 -14.67 -9.72
CA ASN A 83 14.32 -15.45 -10.42
C ASN A 83 15.01 -14.65 -11.51
N TYR A 84 14.24 -13.91 -12.30
CA TYR A 84 14.71 -13.07 -13.38
C TYR A 84 13.93 -11.76 -13.33
N THR A 85 14.59 -10.70 -12.91
CA THR A 85 14.08 -9.34 -13.07
C THR A 85 15.06 -8.62 -13.98
N TYR A 86 14.55 -8.03 -15.06
CA TYR A 86 15.36 -7.22 -15.98
C TYR A 86 16.06 -6.06 -15.22
N ASP A 87 15.49 -5.65 -14.10
CA ASP A 87 15.97 -4.56 -13.25
C ASP A 87 16.84 -5.03 -12.06
N LYS A 88 17.28 -6.30 -12.03
CA LYS A 88 18.30 -6.73 -11.06
C LYS A 88 19.66 -6.23 -11.53
N GLU A 89 20.31 -5.39 -10.73
CA GLU A 89 21.66 -4.89 -11.05
C GLU A 89 22.73 -5.85 -10.52
N ARG A 90 22.43 -6.61 -9.46
CA ARG A 90 23.34 -7.58 -8.84
C ARG A 90 22.62 -8.86 -8.43
N GLU A 91 23.35 -9.98 -8.47
CA GLU A 91 22.84 -11.30 -8.09
C GLU A 91 22.52 -11.42 -6.60
N THR A 92 23.12 -10.56 -5.78
CA THR A 92 22.93 -10.52 -4.33
C THR A 92 21.69 -9.72 -3.91
N GLU A 93 20.97 -9.09 -4.83
CA GLU A 93 19.77 -8.31 -4.51
C GLU A 93 18.62 -9.20 -4.05
N ILE A 94 18.04 -8.84 -2.90
CA ILE A 94 16.87 -9.52 -2.36
C ILE A 94 15.64 -8.64 -2.62
N TRP A 95 14.91 -9.00 -3.67
CA TRP A 95 13.66 -8.37 -4.09
C TRP A 95 12.70 -9.45 -4.56
N GLY A 96 11.49 -9.48 -4.01
CA GLY A 96 10.58 -10.60 -4.22
C GLY A 96 9.20 -10.44 -3.62
N ASN A 97 8.42 -11.51 -3.67
CA ASN A 97 7.16 -11.58 -2.93
C ASN A 97 7.47 -11.89 -1.47
N ALA A 98 6.72 -11.32 -0.53
CA ALA A 98 6.95 -11.62 0.87
C ALA A 98 5.67 -11.75 1.70
N LEU A 99 5.80 -12.53 2.77
CA LEU A 99 4.86 -12.56 3.87
C LEU A 99 5.53 -11.90 5.08
N LEU A 100 4.97 -10.78 5.52
CA LEU A 100 5.39 -10.08 6.73
C LEU A 100 4.51 -10.55 7.87
N TYR A 101 5.11 -10.88 9.00
CA TYR A 101 4.44 -11.25 10.23
C TYR A 101 4.76 -10.20 11.29
N PHE A 102 3.71 -9.59 11.83
CA PHE A 102 3.77 -8.57 12.88
C PHE A 102 3.27 -9.20 14.17
N GLU A 103 4.07 -9.12 15.23
CA GLU A 103 3.73 -9.65 16.54
C GLU A 103 3.93 -8.61 17.63
N LYS A 104 2.91 -8.44 18.46
CA LYS A 104 2.90 -7.71 19.73
C LYS A 104 2.07 -8.55 20.71
N GLU A 105 2.23 -8.35 22.02
CA GLU A 105 1.66 -9.23 23.09
C GLU A 105 0.27 -9.80 22.76
N ASP A 106 -0.70 -8.93 22.48
CA ASP A 106 -2.09 -9.31 22.19
C ASP A 106 -2.50 -9.21 20.71
N ASN A 107 -1.60 -8.78 19.81
CA ASN A 107 -1.91 -8.54 18.40
C ASN A 107 -0.93 -9.22 17.46
N ARG A 108 -1.44 -10.06 16.57
CA ARG A 108 -0.68 -10.82 15.58
C ARG A 108 -1.40 -10.83 14.26
N PHE A 109 -0.70 -10.49 13.18
CA PHE A 109 -1.27 -10.55 11.84
C PHE A 109 -0.19 -10.73 10.78
N TYR A 110 -0.65 -11.12 9.58
CA TYR A 110 0.18 -11.30 8.42
C TYR A 110 -0.21 -10.32 7.33
N ILE A 111 0.78 -9.81 6.60
CA ILE A 111 0.56 -9.00 5.41
C ILE A 111 1.34 -9.59 4.25
N TYR A 112 0.65 -9.82 3.14
CA TYR A 112 1.31 -10.15 1.88
C TYR A 112 1.79 -8.87 1.20
N ASN A 113 3.08 -8.84 0.86
CA ASN A 113 3.69 -7.80 0.03
C ASN A 113 4.03 -8.43 -1.33
N GLU A 114 3.48 -7.85 -2.40
CA GLU A 114 3.71 -8.34 -3.77
C GLU A 114 5.12 -8.06 -4.26
N SER A 115 5.78 -7.03 -3.74
CA SER A 115 7.09 -6.58 -4.20
C SER A 115 7.88 -6.01 -3.02
N PHE A 116 8.32 -6.90 -2.14
CA PHE A 116 9.10 -6.58 -0.97
C PHE A 116 10.56 -6.38 -1.33
N SER A 117 11.11 -5.27 -0.85
CA SER A 117 12.54 -5.07 -0.73
C SER A 117 12.82 -4.06 0.38
N ASP A 118 13.91 -4.27 1.11
CA ASP A 118 14.48 -3.27 2.01
C ASP A 118 15.66 -2.61 1.29
N SER A 119 15.86 -1.30 1.46
CA SER A 119 17.00 -0.61 0.83
C SER A 119 18.35 -1.25 1.17
N VAL A 120 18.53 -1.83 2.38
CA VAL A 120 19.76 -2.56 2.73
C VAL A 120 19.89 -3.85 1.94
N LEU A 121 18.78 -4.56 1.76
CA LEU A 121 18.70 -5.80 1.00
C LEU A 121 18.89 -5.60 -0.51
N TYR A 122 18.44 -4.45 -1.02
CA TYR A 122 18.52 -4.11 -2.43
C TYR A 122 19.83 -3.43 -2.82
N TYR A 123 20.31 -2.45 -2.04
CA TYR A 123 21.48 -1.63 -2.39
C TYR A 123 22.77 -2.07 -1.71
N VAL A 124 22.71 -2.74 -0.56
CA VAL A 124 23.90 -3.02 0.24
C VAL A 124 24.23 -4.50 0.33
N ASN A 125 23.27 -5.41 0.18
CA ASN A 125 23.54 -6.83 0.36
C ASN A 125 24.60 -7.36 -0.62
N GLU A 126 25.69 -7.88 -0.07
CA GLU A 126 26.77 -8.55 -0.80
C GLU A 126 26.72 -10.07 -0.62
N GLN A 127 25.82 -10.58 0.23
CA GLN A 127 25.72 -12.00 0.50
C GLN A 127 24.97 -12.71 -0.63
N GLU A 128 25.57 -13.79 -1.13
CA GLU A 128 24.92 -14.67 -2.11
C GLU A 128 23.62 -15.24 -1.55
N VAL A 129 22.56 -15.15 -2.35
CA VAL A 129 21.23 -15.61 -1.95
C VAL A 129 21.17 -17.14 -1.95
N ARG A 130 20.81 -17.72 -0.81
CA ARG A 130 20.68 -19.17 -0.63
C ARG A 130 19.37 -19.53 0.05
N ASP A 131 18.84 -20.73 -0.24
CA ASP A 131 17.61 -21.20 0.37
C ASP A 131 17.76 -21.39 1.90
N ASN A 132 16.73 -21.00 2.65
CA ASN A 132 16.68 -20.97 4.11
C ASN A 132 17.69 -20.04 4.79
N MET A 133 18.22 -19.05 4.06
CA MET A 133 19.05 -18.00 4.64
C MET A 133 18.25 -17.20 5.68
N ILE A 134 18.89 -16.90 6.81
CA ILE A 134 18.33 -16.04 7.86
C ILE A 134 19.18 -14.77 7.93
N LEU A 135 18.52 -13.62 7.81
CA LEU A 135 19.12 -12.30 7.91
C LEU A 135 18.55 -11.56 9.12
N GLU A 136 19.43 -11.04 9.96
CA GLU A 136 19.05 -10.14 11.04
C GLU A 136 19.45 -8.72 10.67
N LEU A 137 18.47 -7.85 10.52
CA LEU A 137 18.67 -6.48 10.01
C LEU A 137 18.31 -5.45 11.07
N ASP A 138 19.03 -4.33 11.05
CA ASP A 138 18.58 -3.11 11.71
C ASP A 138 17.51 -2.45 10.82
N TYR A 139 16.33 -2.18 11.39
CA TYR A 139 15.25 -1.53 10.66
C TYR A 139 15.59 -0.07 10.38
N LEU A 140 15.48 0.36 9.12
CA LEU A 140 15.65 1.74 8.71
C LEU A 140 14.29 2.46 8.71
N PRO A 141 14.01 3.36 9.65
CA PRO A 141 12.74 4.08 9.71
C PRO A 141 12.63 5.14 8.62
N LYS A 142 11.38 5.47 8.28
CA LYS A 142 11.08 6.60 7.39
C LYS A 142 11.61 7.92 7.96
N SER A 143 11.86 8.89 7.09
CA SER A 143 12.17 10.25 7.53
C SER A 143 10.95 10.94 8.17
N LYS A 144 11.17 11.82 9.17
CA LYS A 144 10.07 12.46 9.93
C LYS A 144 9.06 13.20 9.04
N ASN A 145 9.53 13.86 7.99
CA ASN A 145 8.69 14.67 7.10
C ASN A 145 8.20 13.90 5.85
N GLU A 146 8.50 12.60 5.78
CA GLU A 146 8.17 11.76 4.64
C GLU A 146 6.87 10.98 4.92
N TYR A 147 5.86 11.17 4.07
CA TYR A 147 4.61 10.41 4.13
C TYR A 147 4.74 9.03 3.50
N LEU A 148 5.46 8.94 2.37
CA LEU A 148 5.63 7.71 1.61
C LEU A 148 7.11 7.36 1.53
N SER A 149 7.57 6.46 2.41
CA SER A 149 9.00 6.18 2.50
C SER A 149 9.54 5.43 1.31
N HIS A 150 10.56 5.99 0.68
CA HIS A 150 11.23 5.30 -0.42
C HIS A 150 11.98 4.06 0.04
N ASN A 151 12.73 4.15 1.16
CA ASN A 151 13.73 3.14 1.54
C ASN A 151 13.25 2.08 2.53
N SER A 152 12.18 2.37 3.27
CA SER A 152 11.62 1.44 4.25
C SER A 152 10.62 0.48 3.57
N PRO A 153 10.70 -0.85 3.79
CA PRO A 153 9.80 -1.83 3.19
C PRO A 153 8.36 -1.75 3.72
N PHE A 154 8.19 -1.22 4.92
CA PHE A 154 6.94 -0.87 5.56
C PHE A 154 7.20 0.23 6.58
N PHE A 155 6.18 0.97 7.00
CA PHE A 155 6.27 2.00 8.03
C PHE A 155 4.88 2.36 8.55
N PHE A 156 4.81 3.17 9.60
CA PHE A 156 3.57 3.66 10.18
C PHE A 156 3.47 5.18 9.96
N SER A 157 2.29 5.66 9.58
CA SER A 157 2.03 7.09 9.36
C SER A 157 0.53 7.36 9.36
N ASP A 158 0.12 8.46 9.97
CA ASP A 158 -1.23 9.03 9.85
C ASP A 158 -1.42 9.59 8.44
N VAL A 159 -1.97 8.78 7.53
CA VAL A 159 -2.15 9.16 6.12
C VAL A 159 -3.58 9.62 5.82
N ASP A 160 -4.55 9.30 6.68
CA ASP A 160 -5.94 9.77 6.53
C ASP A 160 -6.25 11.05 7.35
N PHE A 161 -5.27 11.53 8.11
CA PHE A 161 -5.28 12.73 8.95
C PHE A 161 -6.23 12.66 10.16
N ASP A 162 -6.62 11.44 10.57
CA ASP A 162 -7.47 11.20 11.73
C ASP A 162 -6.72 11.27 13.08
N GLY A 163 -5.39 11.22 13.05
CA GLY A 163 -4.51 11.28 14.22
C GLY A 163 -4.00 9.92 14.70
N GLU A 164 -4.43 8.82 14.10
CA GLU A 164 -3.93 7.47 14.32
C GLU A 164 -3.03 7.05 13.14
N GLU A 165 -2.01 6.22 13.40
CA GLU A 165 -1.12 5.77 12.32
C GLU A 165 -1.68 4.54 11.61
N GLU A 166 -1.74 4.58 10.28
CA GLU A 166 -1.92 3.39 9.45
C GLU A 166 -0.59 2.65 9.26
N LEU A 167 -0.67 1.34 8.99
CA LEU A 167 0.45 0.57 8.45
C LEU A 167 0.50 0.75 6.93
N ILE A 168 1.65 1.16 6.43
CA ILE A 168 1.91 1.32 5.00
C ILE A 168 2.93 0.29 4.56
N ILE A 169 2.58 -0.49 3.54
CA ILE A 169 3.47 -1.45 2.89
C ILE A 169 4.00 -0.83 1.60
N ASN A 170 5.32 -0.81 1.47
CA ASN A 170 6.02 -0.34 0.28
C ASN A 170 6.16 -1.51 -0.71
N ASN A 171 5.52 -1.38 -1.87
CA ASN A 171 5.69 -2.26 -3.01
C ASN A 171 6.77 -1.67 -3.92
N TRP A 172 7.97 -2.20 -3.76
CA TRP A 172 9.21 -1.76 -4.39
C TRP A 172 9.10 -1.77 -5.91
N LYS A 173 9.42 -0.64 -6.56
CA LYS A 173 9.45 -0.48 -8.02
C LYS A 173 8.19 -0.94 -8.78
N CYS A 174 7.02 -1.03 -8.12
CA CYS A 174 5.76 -1.46 -8.74
C CYS A 174 5.01 -0.36 -9.50
N GLY A 175 5.43 0.88 -9.37
CA GLY A 175 4.81 2.06 -9.98
C GLY A 175 5.38 2.40 -11.35
N ILE A 176 4.76 3.41 -11.96
CA ILE A 176 5.25 4.03 -13.19
C ILE A 176 6.68 4.54 -12.98
N ARG A 177 7.54 4.37 -13.99
CA ARG A 177 8.97 4.77 -13.93
C ARG A 177 9.72 4.13 -12.74
N HIS A 178 9.40 2.88 -12.41
CA HIS A 178 10.00 2.12 -11.30
C HIS A 178 9.89 2.83 -9.94
N CYS A 179 8.87 3.68 -9.79
CA CYS A 179 8.57 4.30 -8.50
C CYS A 179 7.90 3.27 -7.56
N ASN A 180 7.88 3.56 -6.28
CA ASN A 180 7.27 2.68 -5.30
C ASN A 180 5.76 2.95 -5.22
N THR A 181 4.96 1.90 -5.14
CA THR A 181 3.53 2.02 -4.82
C THR A 181 3.28 1.55 -3.40
N TYR A 182 2.16 1.95 -2.80
CA TYR A 182 1.91 1.66 -1.39
C TYR A 182 0.52 1.09 -1.16
N ASP A 183 0.45 0.09 -0.30
CA ASP A 183 -0.81 -0.41 0.26
C ASP A 183 -0.97 0.13 1.68
N VAL A 184 -2.13 0.68 1.99
CA VAL A 184 -2.44 1.28 3.30
C VAL A 184 -3.38 0.35 4.05
N TYR A 185 -3.07 0.10 5.32
CA TYR A 185 -3.84 -0.77 6.20
C TYR A 185 -4.18 -0.05 7.49
N LYS A 186 -5.47 -0.05 7.84
CA LYS A 186 -5.94 0.38 9.15
C LYS A 186 -5.92 -0.81 10.10
N ILE A 187 -5.31 -0.63 11.27
CA ILE A 187 -5.17 -1.67 12.30
C ILE A 187 -6.11 -1.32 13.45
N THR A 188 -7.05 -2.21 13.75
CA THR A 188 -8.00 -2.05 14.86
C THR A 188 -8.16 -3.38 15.59
N ASN A 189 -7.76 -3.47 16.87
CA ASN A 189 -7.99 -4.64 17.74
C ASN A 189 -7.90 -6.01 17.02
N ASN A 190 -6.71 -6.37 16.55
CA ASN A 190 -6.38 -7.61 15.82
C ASN A 190 -6.97 -7.76 14.41
N ASP A 191 -7.80 -6.82 13.96
CA ASP A 191 -8.20 -6.71 12.57
C ASP A 191 -7.26 -5.78 11.82
N VAL A 192 -6.90 -6.21 10.61
CA VAL A 192 -6.11 -5.41 9.67
C VAL A 192 -6.86 -5.30 8.37
N LYS A 193 -7.32 -4.09 8.06
CA LYS A 193 -8.14 -3.81 6.90
C LYS A 193 -7.38 -2.95 5.91
N GLN A 194 -7.21 -3.44 4.68
CA GLN A 194 -6.65 -2.63 3.61
C GLN A 194 -7.63 -1.51 3.25
N LEU A 195 -7.12 -0.29 3.04
CA LEU A 195 -7.89 0.83 2.52
C LEU A 195 -7.77 0.83 0.99
N THR A 196 -8.78 0.27 0.32
CA THR A 196 -8.83 0.13 -1.14
C THR A 196 -9.71 1.16 -1.84
N GLU A 197 -10.16 2.18 -1.10
CA GLU A 197 -10.92 3.28 -1.65
C GLU A 197 -10.01 4.46 -2.00
N ALA A 198 -10.54 5.40 -2.77
CA ALA A 198 -9.81 6.64 -3.06
C ALA A 198 -9.55 7.42 -1.76
N PRO A 199 -8.38 8.07 -1.62
CA PRO A 199 -7.34 8.24 -2.65
C PRO A 199 -6.34 7.08 -2.77
N PHE A 200 -6.29 6.15 -1.82
CA PHE A 200 -5.26 5.13 -1.68
C PHE A 200 -5.20 4.16 -2.85
N VAL A 201 -6.37 3.76 -3.34
CA VAL A 201 -6.53 3.06 -4.62
C VAL A 201 -7.56 3.82 -5.43
N ASN A 202 -7.20 4.15 -6.67
CA ASN A 202 -8.04 4.94 -7.56
C ASN A 202 -7.94 4.39 -9.00
N PRO A 203 -8.74 4.90 -9.95
CA PRO A 203 -8.75 4.39 -11.33
C PRO A 203 -7.40 4.47 -12.06
N THR A 204 -6.44 5.26 -11.57
CA THR A 204 -5.09 5.36 -12.13
C THR A 204 -4.06 4.47 -11.43
N GLY A 205 -4.46 3.73 -10.39
CA GLY A 205 -3.63 2.80 -9.63
C GLY A 205 -3.56 3.14 -8.14
N LYS A 206 -2.55 2.58 -7.47
CA LYS A 206 -2.23 2.85 -6.07
C LYS A 206 -1.55 4.22 -5.92
N ILE A 207 -1.55 4.75 -4.70
CA ILE A 207 -0.65 5.85 -4.32
C ILE A 207 0.82 5.45 -4.50
N SER A 208 1.65 6.42 -4.83
CA SER A 208 3.08 6.24 -5.13
C SER A 208 3.86 7.51 -4.82
N ASN A 209 5.18 7.39 -4.65
CA ASN A 209 6.08 8.54 -4.49
C ASN A 209 6.22 9.37 -5.79
N TYR A 210 5.62 8.91 -6.89
CA TYR A 210 5.61 9.63 -8.16
C TYR A 210 4.34 10.47 -8.36
N ASN A 211 3.20 9.98 -7.84
CA ASN A 211 1.89 10.55 -8.14
C ASN A 211 1.18 11.15 -6.93
N SER A 212 1.70 11.04 -5.71
CA SER A 212 0.97 11.40 -4.49
C SER A 212 1.70 12.46 -3.68
N ASP A 213 1.03 13.59 -3.45
CA ASP A 213 1.50 14.67 -2.59
C ASP A 213 0.62 14.80 -1.36
N PHE A 214 1.24 14.93 -0.18
CA PHE A 214 0.58 15.07 1.11
C PHE A 214 0.83 16.46 1.69
N ASP A 215 -0.23 17.11 2.13
CA ASP A 215 -0.19 18.40 2.80
C ASP A 215 -0.79 18.24 4.20
N SER A 216 0.09 18.19 5.21
CA SER A 216 -0.29 18.00 6.61
C SER A 216 -0.98 19.23 7.21
N VAL A 217 -0.68 20.43 6.71
CA VAL A 217 -1.24 21.69 7.21
C VAL A 217 -2.70 21.81 6.77
N ASN A 218 -2.96 21.56 5.50
CA ASN A 218 -4.31 21.63 4.94
C ASN A 218 -5.06 20.29 5.03
N LYS A 219 -4.41 19.22 5.50
CA LYS A 219 -4.94 17.84 5.55
C LYS A 219 -5.50 17.41 4.22
N THR A 220 -4.66 17.48 3.19
CA THR A 220 -5.04 17.12 1.82
C THR A 220 -4.07 16.14 1.18
N ILE A 221 -4.60 15.29 0.31
CA ILE A 221 -3.84 14.39 -0.56
C ILE A 221 -4.13 14.78 -2.00
N THR A 222 -3.09 15.00 -2.80
CA THR A 222 -3.22 15.24 -4.24
C THR A 222 -2.68 14.05 -5.01
N ILE A 223 -3.55 13.43 -5.81
CA ILE A 223 -3.20 12.34 -6.73
C ILE A 223 -3.06 12.89 -8.14
N HIS A 224 -1.84 12.89 -8.63
CA HIS A 224 -1.46 13.33 -9.97
C HIS A 224 -1.71 12.22 -10.99
N LYS A 225 -2.45 12.52 -12.06
CA LYS A 225 -2.72 11.58 -13.16
C LYS A 225 -1.51 11.52 -14.11
N ARG A 226 -0.42 10.96 -13.61
CA ARG A 226 0.79 10.71 -14.41
C ARG A 226 0.67 9.32 -15.05
N THR A 227 0.82 9.24 -16.36
CA THR A 227 0.61 8.00 -17.13
C THR A 227 1.93 7.38 -17.61
N GLY A 228 3.08 7.97 -17.25
CA GLY A 228 4.38 7.62 -17.82
C GLY A 228 4.53 8.01 -19.29
N SER A 229 3.58 8.77 -19.83
CA SER A 229 3.68 9.42 -21.13
C SER A 229 4.23 10.84 -20.97
N ALA A 230 4.61 11.48 -22.08
CA ALA A 230 5.04 12.87 -22.07
C ALA A 230 3.97 13.87 -21.55
N TYR A 231 2.71 13.45 -21.38
CA TYR A 231 1.60 14.34 -21.06
C TYR A 231 1.02 14.11 -19.66
N TYR A 232 0.74 15.21 -18.98
CA TYR A 232 0.08 15.23 -17.67
C TYR A 232 -1.45 15.16 -17.80
N GLY A 233 -2.08 14.21 -17.10
CA GLY A 233 -3.53 13.99 -17.18
C GLY A 233 -4.38 14.82 -16.21
N GLY A 234 -3.77 15.68 -15.39
CA GLY A 234 -4.43 16.44 -14.33
C GLY A 234 -4.25 15.82 -12.94
N TYR A 235 -5.12 16.15 -11.98
CA TYR A 235 -5.07 15.65 -10.60
C TYR A 235 -6.44 15.53 -9.94
N TYR A 236 -6.48 14.77 -8.84
CA TYR A 236 -7.58 14.70 -7.89
C TYR A 236 -7.06 15.08 -6.51
N LYS A 237 -7.70 16.05 -5.85
CA LYS A 237 -7.34 16.51 -4.51
C LYS A 237 -8.43 16.14 -3.51
N TYR A 238 -8.04 15.42 -2.49
CA TYR A 238 -8.88 14.92 -1.42
C TYR A 238 -8.57 15.67 -0.13
N SER A 239 -9.57 15.86 0.72
CA SER A 239 -9.38 16.46 2.05
C SER A 239 -10.21 15.71 3.07
N LEU A 240 -9.73 15.72 4.31
CA LEU A 240 -10.46 15.17 5.43
C LEU A 240 -11.76 15.96 5.66
N VAL A 241 -12.89 15.27 5.54
CA VAL A 241 -14.19 15.78 5.94
C VAL A 241 -14.67 15.01 7.16
N LYS A 242 -15.03 15.75 8.21
CA LYS A 242 -15.60 15.17 9.42
C LYS A 242 -17.10 14.95 9.20
N ARG A 243 -17.50 13.69 9.13
CA ARG A 243 -18.91 13.30 9.14
C ARG A 243 -19.33 12.88 10.53
N VAL A 244 -20.58 13.15 10.85
CA VAL A 244 -21.24 12.69 12.07
C VAL A 244 -22.34 11.77 11.62
N ASP A 245 -22.11 10.47 11.80
CA ASP A 245 -23.06 9.44 11.45
C ASP A 245 -23.73 8.90 12.72
N LEU A 246 -24.99 8.48 12.61
CA LEU A 246 -25.65 7.67 13.63
C LEU A 246 -25.32 6.22 13.31
N ASN A 247 -24.60 5.56 14.20
CA ASN A 247 -24.35 4.12 14.06
C ASN A 247 -25.63 3.31 14.37
N SER A 248 -25.56 1.99 14.17
CA SER A 248 -26.68 1.06 14.39
C SER A 248 -27.22 1.00 15.84
N TYR A 249 -26.60 1.72 16.77
CA TYR A 249 -27.03 1.85 18.17
C TYR A 249 -27.49 3.27 18.52
N ASP A 250 -27.84 4.08 17.52
CA ASP A 250 -28.24 5.50 17.66
C ASP A 250 -27.18 6.35 18.40
N ARG A 251 -25.91 5.94 18.33
CA ARG A 251 -24.78 6.73 18.86
C ARG A 251 -24.12 7.50 17.73
N LEU A 252 -23.82 8.77 18.01
CA LEU A 252 -23.03 9.60 17.10
C LEU A 252 -21.61 9.02 16.99
N SER A 253 -21.29 8.46 15.83
CA SER A 253 -19.93 8.12 15.43
C SER A 253 -19.38 9.23 14.55
N LYS A 254 -18.22 9.77 14.92
CA LYS A 254 -17.45 10.64 14.03
C LYS A 254 -16.70 9.74 13.06
N CYS A 255 -17.03 9.82 11.78
CA CYS A 255 -16.26 9.17 10.72
C CYS A 255 -15.42 10.24 10.03
N ASN A 256 -14.11 10.01 10.00
CA ASN A 256 -13.18 10.79 9.22
C ASN A 256 -13.14 10.14 7.84
N GLU A 257 -13.57 10.88 6.82
CA GLU A 257 -13.61 10.38 5.44
C GLU A 257 -12.85 11.36 4.54
N LEU A 258 -12.01 10.82 3.67
CA LEU A 258 -11.32 11.60 2.65
C LEU A 258 -12.25 11.80 1.46
N GLU A 259 -12.67 13.03 1.21
CA GLU A 259 -13.58 13.34 0.11
C GLU A 259 -12.88 14.14 -0.98
N LEU A 260 -13.26 13.89 -2.24
CA LEU A 260 -12.76 14.65 -3.39
C LEU A 260 -13.26 16.09 -3.32
N ILE A 261 -12.35 17.05 -3.11
CA ILE A 261 -12.67 18.48 -3.00
C ILE A 261 -12.35 19.26 -4.27
N GLU A 262 -11.42 18.79 -5.08
CA GLU A 262 -10.99 19.46 -6.29
C GLU A 262 -10.48 18.44 -7.31
N ALA A 263 -10.76 18.68 -8.58
CA ALA A 263 -10.24 17.86 -9.67
C ALA A 263 -9.86 18.73 -10.86
N LYS A 264 -8.73 18.42 -11.47
CA LYS A 264 -8.34 18.94 -12.78
C LYS A 264 -8.20 17.75 -13.71
N ILE A 265 -8.92 17.78 -14.82
CA ILE A 265 -8.84 16.75 -15.86
C ILE A 265 -8.23 17.39 -17.08
N ILE A 266 -7.19 16.79 -17.62
CA ILE A 266 -6.55 17.22 -18.86
C ILE A 266 -6.65 16.06 -19.86
N ASP A 267 -7.29 16.34 -20.99
CA ASP A 267 -7.47 15.38 -22.08
C ASP A 267 -6.60 15.80 -23.25
N TYR A 268 -5.66 14.93 -23.63
CA TYR A 268 -4.77 15.14 -24.76
C TYR A 268 -5.39 14.56 -26.04
N ASP A 269 -5.61 15.41 -27.02
CA ASP A 269 -6.01 15.01 -28.36
C ASP A 269 -4.78 14.89 -29.27
N ARG A 270 -4.44 13.63 -29.61
CA ARG A 270 -3.30 13.31 -30.50
C ARG A 270 -3.47 13.88 -31.91
N ASN A 271 -4.70 14.08 -32.39
CA ASN A 271 -4.94 14.52 -33.77
C ASN A 271 -4.71 16.02 -33.93
N THR A 272 -5.00 16.81 -32.89
CA THR A 272 -4.85 18.26 -32.90
C THR A 272 -3.63 18.75 -32.13
N SER A 273 -2.92 17.85 -31.44
CA SER A 273 -1.84 18.17 -30.50
C SER A 273 -2.26 19.21 -29.45
N THR A 274 -3.55 19.24 -29.09
CA THR A 274 -4.08 20.16 -28.08
C THR A 274 -4.46 19.42 -26.81
N CYS A 275 -4.26 20.09 -25.67
CA CYS A 275 -4.70 19.59 -24.37
C CYS A 275 -5.90 20.42 -23.93
N SER A 276 -7.10 19.83 -23.87
CA SER A 276 -8.24 20.49 -23.22
C SER A 276 -8.21 20.22 -21.73
N PHE A 277 -8.61 21.19 -20.91
CA PHE A 277 -8.69 20.98 -19.47
C PHE A 277 -10.04 21.40 -18.91
N ARG A 278 -10.44 20.72 -17.83
CA ARG A 278 -11.63 21.02 -17.02
C ARG A 278 -11.23 21.03 -15.55
N ARG A 279 -11.65 22.06 -14.82
CA ARG A 279 -11.43 22.20 -13.37
C ARG A 279 -12.75 22.12 -12.64
N TYR A 280 -12.74 21.37 -11.56
CA TYR A 280 -13.87 21.15 -10.68
C TYR A 280 -13.48 21.48 -9.26
N LYS A 281 -14.38 22.12 -8.54
CA LYS A 281 -14.26 22.34 -7.10
C LYS A 281 -15.56 21.92 -6.43
N ARG A 282 -15.44 21.33 -5.26
CA ARG A 282 -16.60 21.00 -4.45
C ARG A 282 -17.17 22.26 -3.85
N ILE A 283 -18.45 22.48 -4.10
CA ILE A 283 -19.25 23.58 -3.55
C ILE A 283 -20.46 22.91 -2.90
N LYS A 284 -20.55 23.00 -1.58
CA LYS A 284 -21.49 22.23 -0.74
C LYS A 284 -21.28 20.72 -0.96
N ASP A 285 -22.31 20.02 -1.38
CA ASP A 285 -22.38 18.57 -1.56
C ASP A 285 -21.95 18.09 -2.96
N ARG A 286 -21.65 19.01 -3.91
CA ARG A 286 -21.41 18.64 -5.32
C ARG A 286 -20.11 19.21 -5.88
N LEU A 287 -19.48 18.43 -6.76
CA LEU A 287 -18.40 18.92 -7.63
C LEU A 287 -19.02 19.76 -8.75
N GLN A 288 -18.60 21.02 -8.86
CA GLN A 288 -19.04 21.95 -9.88
C GLN A 288 -17.87 22.32 -10.79
N LYS A 289 -18.13 22.41 -12.11
CA LYS A 289 -17.14 22.88 -13.08
C LYS A 289 -16.93 24.39 -12.85
N ILE A 290 -15.70 24.77 -12.49
CA ILE A 290 -15.32 26.16 -12.21
C ILE A 290 -14.46 26.79 -13.31
N GLY A 291 -14.03 25.99 -14.29
CA GLY A 291 -13.31 26.50 -15.44
C GLY A 291 -12.97 25.41 -16.44
N GLU A 292 -12.74 25.83 -17.67
CA GLU A 292 -12.25 24.99 -18.75
C GLU A 292 -11.41 25.83 -19.70
N GLY A 293 -10.60 25.17 -20.53
CA GLY A 293 -9.76 25.85 -21.50
C GLY A 293 -8.91 24.88 -22.28
N LYS A 294 -7.90 25.42 -22.95
CA LYS A 294 -6.93 24.66 -23.74
C LYS A 294 -5.52 25.09 -23.40
N TYR A 295 -4.60 24.14 -23.43
CA TYR A 295 -3.17 24.35 -23.39
C TYR A 295 -2.56 23.94 -24.75
N TYR A 296 -1.51 24.65 -25.14
CA TYR A 296 -0.64 24.28 -26.25
C TYR A 296 0.61 23.64 -25.64
N ASN A 297 0.62 22.31 -25.57
CA ASN A 297 1.61 21.46 -24.89
C ASN A 297 1.54 21.49 -23.35
N VAL A 298 1.41 20.30 -22.74
CA VAL A 298 1.45 20.09 -21.30
C VAL A 298 2.31 18.87 -21.02
N SER A 299 3.46 19.07 -20.42
CA SER A 299 4.39 18.00 -20.04
C SER A 299 3.92 17.30 -18.77
N GLU A 300 4.23 16.01 -18.63
CA GLU A 300 4.06 15.25 -17.39
C GLU A 300 4.81 15.87 -16.19
N TYR A 301 5.84 16.67 -16.44
CA TYR A 301 6.62 17.37 -15.41
C TYR A 301 6.14 18.79 -15.13
N ASP A 302 5.18 19.29 -15.89
CA ASP A 302 4.67 20.63 -15.63
C ASP A 302 3.95 20.63 -14.29
N THR A 303 4.46 21.42 -13.36
CA THR A 303 3.73 21.83 -12.16
C THR A 303 2.67 22.83 -12.61
N ILE A 304 1.56 22.35 -13.17
CA ILE A 304 0.55 23.24 -13.74
C ILE A 304 -0.22 23.92 -12.61
N ASP A 305 0.33 25.05 -12.16
CA ASP A 305 -0.18 26.03 -11.21
C ASP A 305 -0.79 25.44 -9.94
N ILE A 306 0.09 25.02 -9.03
CA ILE A 306 -0.16 25.19 -7.60
C ILE A 306 0.30 26.62 -7.30
N LYS A 307 -0.64 27.56 -7.28
CA LYS A 307 -0.41 28.89 -6.70
C LYS A 307 -0.25 28.79 -5.20
#